data_AF-A0A5J4QR91-F1
#
_entry.id   AF-A0A5J4QR91-F1
#
_cell.length_a   1.000
_cell.length_b   1.000
_cell.length_c   1.000
_cell.angle_alpha   90.00
_cell.angle_beta   90.00
_cell.angle_gamma   90.00
#
_symmetry.space_group_name_H-M   'P 1'
#
loop_
_entity.id
_entity.type
_entity.pdbx_description
1 polymer ?
#
loop_
_entity_poly.entity_id
_entity_poly.type
_entity_poly.pdbx_seq_one_letter_code
_entity_poly.pdbx_strand_id
1 'polypeptide(L)'
;MKTKVLLLVCCLLIVACNEEANSNKQILSYTIEAEKNKLEADIHGIIDEKTHIISLDSKVPVNRNLVATFDAIGNVFIGKIPQISGKTSNNYVSDLTYTVLAEDGSSTTYTIRSEPLQLQLNTITDFSIRITQHGISRKIQGIIDDKSSTITLKVPSNDWIDDVENAIATFTTNSAVKTGDVNQISGITPNDYRRELIYTVTADDNSKKEYTVRLVSPQSTGLPVIRIDTKNNAEIRDKENYVTATFTLSDAASPKNDLKEKETGIRGRGNSTWGYPKKPYRLKFDKKVSIFGLGEAKSWVLLANYLDPTFIMNTVAFELGHRVGLPYTNHAHHVEFFLNG
;
A
#
# COMPACT_ATOMS: atom_id res chain seq x y z
N MET A 1 94.41 55.33 33.90
CA MET A 1 93.02 55.85 33.90
C MET A 1 92.08 54.70 34.23
N LYS A 2 91.21 54.92 35.22
CA LYS A 2 90.29 53.95 35.82
C LYS A 2 89.09 53.71 34.90
N THR A 3 88.70 52.44 34.69
CA THR A 3 87.27 52.08 34.60
C THR A 3 87.07 50.63 35.06
N LYS A 4 86.53 50.45 36.26
CA LYS A 4 85.91 49.19 36.69
C LYS A 4 84.45 49.24 36.25
N VAL A 5 84.01 48.25 35.48
CA VAL A 5 82.59 48.02 35.20
C VAL A 5 82.16 46.83 36.06
N LEU A 6 81.31 47.12 37.04
CA LEU A 6 80.57 46.16 37.85
C LEU A 6 79.10 46.37 37.48
N LEU A 7 78.43 45.35 36.94
CA LEU A 7 76.96 45.39 36.87
C LEU A 7 76.37 43.97 37.01
N LEU A 8 76.07 43.66 38.27
CA LEU A 8 74.88 43.00 38.83
C LEU A 8 73.97 42.22 37.86
N VAL A 9 74.02 40.88 37.94
CA VAL A 9 72.99 39.98 37.39
C VAL A 9 71.84 39.89 38.41
N CYS A 10 70.68 40.43 38.05
CA CYS A 10 69.45 40.34 38.82
C CYS A 10 68.72 39.04 38.44
N CYS A 11 68.73 38.03 39.30
CA CYS A 11 67.87 36.85 39.15
C CYS A 11 66.44 37.20 39.59
N LEU A 12 65.56 37.48 38.63
CA LEU A 12 64.11 37.41 38.85
C LEU A 12 63.71 35.93 38.87
N LEU A 13 63.38 35.41 40.05
CA LEU A 13 62.60 34.19 40.20
C LEU A 13 61.14 34.51 39.84
N ILE A 14 60.74 34.18 38.61
CA ILE A 14 59.33 34.14 38.23
C ILE A 14 58.79 32.81 38.78
N VAL A 15 58.09 32.86 39.91
CA VAL A 15 57.27 31.75 40.39
C VAL A 15 56.06 31.69 39.47
N ALA A 16 56.13 30.85 38.44
CA ALA A 16 54.96 30.46 37.66
C ALA A 16 54.13 29.50 38.53
N CYS A 17 52.92 29.92 38.89
CA CYS A 17 51.89 28.99 39.35
C CYS A 17 51.54 28.10 38.16
N ASN A 18 52.06 26.87 38.15
CA ASN A 18 51.50 25.80 37.32
C ASN A 18 50.22 25.34 38.03
N GLU A 19 49.06 25.81 37.60
CA GLU A 19 47.83 25.05 37.84
C GLU A 19 48.01 23.71 37.11
N GLU A 20 47.96 22.59 37.86
CA GLU A 20 48.00 21.25 37.26
C GLU A 20 46.80 21.10 36.33
N ALA A 21 47.05 20.83 35.05
CA ALA A 21 46.01 20.64 34.06
C ALA A 21 45.07 19.50 34.50
N ASN A 22 43.76 19.71 34.40
CA ASN A 22 42.78 18.76 34.88
C ASN A 22 42.77 17.49 34.02
N SER A 23 42.83 16.31 34.67
CA SER A 23 42.82 14.99 34.02
C SER A 23 41.42 14.37 33.88
N ASN A 24 40.39 15.04 34.40
CA ASN A 24 39.00 14.59 34.35
C ASN A 24 38.48 14.58 32.91
N LYS A 25 37.85 13.47 32.55
CA LYS A 25 37.33 13.20 31.21
C LYS A 25 36.14 12.26 31.29
N GLN A 26 34.94 12.78 31.02
CA GLN A 26 33.70 12.04 31.22
C GLN A 26 32.57 12.62 30.37
N ILE A 27 31.64 11.78 29.92
CA ILE A 27 30.33 12.23 29.43
C ILE A 27 29.34 12.07 30.57
N LEU A 28 28.65 13.15 30.95
CA LEU A 28 27.74 13.18 32.10
C LEU A 28 26.28 12.97 31.72
N SER A 29 25.90 13.36 30.50
CA SER A 29 24.55 13.22 29.97
C SER A 29 24.62 13.02 28.45
N TYR A 30 23.63 12.35 27.87
CA TYR A 30 23.52 12.19 26.42
C TYR A 30 22.06 12.00 26.02
N THR A 31 21.54 12.86 25.16
CA THR A 31 20.16 12.79 24.67
C THR A 31 20.09 13.20 23.20
N ILE A 32 19.28 12.51 22.41
CA ILE A 32 18.84 12.97 21.09
C ILE A 32 17.45 13.58 21.27
N GLU A 33 17.38 14.90 21.33
CA GLU A 33 16.13 15.63 21.61
C GLU A 33 15.18 15.59 20.40
N ALA A 34 13.91 15.29 20.66
CA ALA A 34 12.85 15.22 19.67
C ALA A 34 12.63 16.53 18.93
N GLU A 35 12.60 17.65 19.66
CA GLU A 35 12.31 18.96 19.07
C GLU A 35 13.38 19.36 18.03
N LYS A 36 14.67 19.15 18.35
CA LYS A 36 15.78 19.46 17.43
C LYS A 36 15.83 18.53 16.22
N ASN A 37 15.42 17.28 16.41
CA ASN A 37 15.57 16.23 15.41
C ASN A 37 14.28 15.90 14.67
N LYS A 38 13.14 16.52 15.03
CA LYS A 38 11.81 16.17 14.53
C LYS A 38 11.53 14.67 14.75
N LEU A 39 11.61 14.24 16.00
CA LEU A 39 11.23 12.89 16.45
C LEU A 39 9.93 12.97 17.25
N GLU A 40 9.27 11.83 17.45
CA GLU A 40 8.04 11.77 18.26
C GLU A 40 8.33 11.88 19.77
N ALA A 41 9.50 11.42 20.22
CA ALA A 41 9.95 11.46 21.61
C ALA A 41 11.48 11.57 21.68
N ASP A 42 11.98 12.08 22.80
CA ASP A 42 13.42 12.12 23.10
C ASP A 42 13.97 10.69 23.19
N ILE A 43 15.23 10.51 22.78
CA ILE A 43 15.96 9.26 22.94
C ILE A 43 17.08 9.50 23.96
N HIS A 44 17.03 8.84 25.10
CA HIS A 44 17.98 9.05 26.18
C HIS A 44 19.11 8.03 26.16
N GLY A 45 20.33 8.50 26.43
CA GLY A 45 21.50 7.66 26.61
C GLY A 45 21.66 7.26 28.07
N ILE A 46 21.67 5.95 28.32
CA ILE A 46 22.00 5.37 29.61
C ILE A 46 23.51 5.11 29.65
N ILE A 47 24.21 5.84 30.53
CA ILE A 47 25.67 5.79 30.63
C ILE A 47 26.10 4.73 31.64
N ASP A 48 26.90 3.77 31.20
CA ASP A 48 27.63 2.85 32.06
C ASP A 48 29.10 3.29 32.13
N GLU A 49 29.46 3.95 33.23
CA GLU A 49 30.81 4.47 33.44
C GLU A 49 31.87 3.39 33.64
N LYS A 50 31.49 2.15 33.99
CA LYS A 50 32.47 1.07 34.14
C LYS A 50 32.90 0.51 32.79
N THR A 51 31.99 0.49 31.83
CA THR A 51 32.24 -0.04 30.48
C THR A 51 32.44 1.05 29.44
N HIS A 52 32.21 2.31 29.80
CA HIS A 52 32.16 3.46 28.88
C HIS A 52 31.23 3.23 27.69
N ILE A 53 30.10 2.57 27.93
CA ILE A 53 29.04 2.39 26.92
C ILE A 53 27.89 3.33 27.26
N ILE A 54 27.40 4.05 26.26
CA ILE A 54 26.16 4.82 26.33
C ILE A 54 25.13 4.12 25.46
N SER A 55 24.15 3.47 26.08
CA SER A 55 23.11 2.72 25.38
C SER A 55 21.88 3.60 25.21
N LEU A 56 21.44 3.80 23.97
CA LEU A 56 20.23 4.55 23.66
C LEU A 56 18.99 3.71 23.96
N ASP A 57 18.03 4.29 24.68
CA ASP A 57 16.86 3.60 25.23
C ASP A 57 15.75 3.30 24.21
N SER A 58 15.87 3.82 22.98
CA SER A 58 14.91 3.66 21.89
C SER A 58 15.62 3.47 20.56
N LYS A 59 14.89 2.95 19.56
CA LYS A 59 15.41 2.80 18.20
C LYS A 59 15.69 4.16 17.56
N VAL A 60 16.82 4.28 16.85
CA VAL A 60 17.30 5.56 16.33
C VAL A 60 17.16 5.61 14.80
N PRO A 61 16.49 6.62 14.22
CA PRO A 61 16.45 6.79 12.76
C PRO A 61 17.85 6.93 12.15
N VAL A 62 18.18 6.09 11.16
CA VAL A 62 19.51 6.06 10.53
C VAL A 62 19.56 6.62 9.11
N ASN A 63 18.41 7.06 8.59
CA ASN A 63 18.27 7.66 7.26
C ASN A 63 18.76 9.11 7.16
N ARG A 64 19.17 9.72 8.27
CA ARG A 64 19.67 11.08 8.38
C ARG A 64 20.64 11.21 9.55
N ASN A 65 21.39 12.31 9.58
CA ASN A 65 22.19 12.64 10.74
C ASN A 65 21.31 13.30 11.81
N LEU A 66 21.53 12.95 13.07
CA LEU A 66 20.84 13.51 14.24
C LEU A 66 21.83 14.26 15.11
N VAL A 67 21.35 15.33 15.75
CA VAL A 67 22.10 16.16 16.68
C VAL A 67 21.83 15.69 18.11
N ALA A 68 22.89 15.32 18.83
CA ALA A 68 22.79 15.00 20.25
C ALA A 68 23.10 16.23 21.13
N THR A 69 22.43 16.34 22.26
CA THR A 69 22.78 17.21 23.38
C THR A 69 23.44 16.35 24.45
N PHE A 70 24.60 16.78 24.93
CA PHE A 70 25.36 16.10 25.97
C PHE A 70 26.14 17.09 26.84
N ASP A 71 26.38 16.72 28.09
CA ASP A 71 27.33 17.39 28.98
C ASP A 71 28.58 16.53 29.11
N ALA A 72 29.75 17.14 29.09
CA ALA A 72 31.02 16.44 29.22
C ALA A 72 32.05 17.26 30.00
N ILE A 73 32.94 16.56 30.69
CA ILE A 73 34.16 17.12 31.25
C ILE A 73 35.26 16.82 30.23
N GLY A 74 35.79 17.83 29.55
CA GLY A 74 36.76 17.69 28.47
C GLY A 74 36.18 17.89 27.06
N ASN A 75 37.06 17.99 26.06
CA ASN A 75 36.69 18.20 24.67
C ASN A 75 36.32 16.88 24.00
N VAL A 76 35.22 16.86 23.24
CA VAL A 76 34.66 15.63 22.68
C VAL A 76 34.90 15.56 21.17
N PHE A 77 35.30 14.38 20.66
CA PHE A 77 35.63 14.15 19.26
C PHE A 77 35.06 12.81 18.76
N ILE A 78 34.79 12.72 17.46
CA ILE A 78 34.72 11.44 16.75
C ILE A 78 35.85 11.43 15.73
N GLY A 79 36.82 10.53 15.89
CA GLY A 79 38.08 10.59 15.17
C GLY A 79 38.80 11.93 15.44
N LYS A 80 38.88 12.81 14.43
CA LYS A 80 39.46 14.15 14.54
C LYS A 80 38.42 15.28 14.53
N ILE A 81 37.14 14.96 14.41
CA ILE A 81 36.07 15.94 14.23
C ILE A 81 35.52 16.35 15.61
N PRO A 82 35.59 17.63 16.00
CA PRO A 82 35.00 18.10 17.25
C PRO A 82 33.48 17.87 17.27
N GLN A 83 32.99 17.35 18.39
CA GLN A 83 31.57 17.18 18.68
C GLN A 83 31.13 18.30 19.60
N ILE A 84 30.25 19.16 19.12
CA ILE A 84 29.69 20.26 19.90
C ILE A 84 28.25 19.88 20.28
N SER A 85 27.99 19.83 21.59
CA SER A 85 26.68 19.54 22.15
C SER A 85 25.60 20.43 21.54
N GLY A 86 24.51 19.79 21.09
CA GLY A 86 23.38 20.46 20.45
C GLY A 86 23.67 21.04 19.06
N LYS A 87 24.82 20.76 18.45
CA LYS A 87 25.19 21.31 17.12
C LYS A 87 25.72 20.27 16.14
N THR A 88 26.71 19.46 16.53
CA THR A 88 27.31 18.49 15.60
C THR A 88 26.34 17.32 15.37
N SER A 89 26.08 16.98 14.12
CA SER A 89 25.18 15.89 13.74
C SER A 89 25.96 14.64 13.32
N ASN A 90 25.46 13.46 13.69
CA ASN A 90 26.06 12.17 13.38
C ASN A 90 25.02 11.18 12.86
N ASN A 91 25.47 10.18 12.10
CA ASN A 91 24.64 9.05 11.69
C ASN A 91 24.83 7.88 12.67
N TYR A 92 23.73 7.24 13.08
CA TYR A 92 23.70 6.16 14.07
C TYR A 92 23.51 4.77 13.42
N VAL A 93 23.86 4.61 12.13
CA VAL A 93 23.80 3.33 11.41
C VAL A 93 24.69 2.24 12.04
N SER A 94 25.74 2.67 12.75
CA SER A 94 26.65 1.82 13.51
C SER A 94 27.04 2.52 14.82
N ASP A 95 27.59 1.77 15.78
CA ASP A 95 28.13 2.33 17.02
C ASP A 95 29.11 3.49 16.73
N LEU A 96 28.96 4.59 17.47
CA LEU A 96 29.84 5.75 17.39
C LEU A 96 30.87 5.70 18.51
N THR A 97 32.13 6.02 18.20
CA THR A 97 33.20 6.11 19.21
C THR A 97 33.52 7.58 19.48
N TYR A 98 33.12 8.05 20.66
CA TYR A 98 33.39 9.39 21.15
C TYR A 98 34.66 9.39 21.98
N THR A 99 35.64 10.22 21.64
CA THR A 99 36.86 10.43 22.43
C THR A 99 36.70 11.71 23.25
N VAL A 100 36.86 11.62 24.57
CA VAL A 100 36.88 12.77 25.48
C VAL A 100 38.33 13.05 25.87
N LEU A 101 38.82 14.24 25.51
CA LEU A 101 40.18 14.73 25.77
C LEU A 101 40.17 15.71 26.94
N ALA A 102 40.90 15.38 28.00
CA ALA A 102 41.11 16.23 29.17
C ALA A 102 42.14 17.35 28.87
N GLU A 103 42.25 18.33 29.78
CA GLU A 103 43.17 19.46 29.64
C GLU A 103 44.64 19.05 29.69
N ASP A 104 44.95 18.01 30.48
CA ASP A 104 46.29 17.41 30.57
C ASP A 104 46.71 16.60 29.33
N GLY A 105 45.82 16.51 28.32
CA GLY A 105 46.05 15.76 27.08
C GLY A 105 45.74 14.27 27.17
N SER A 106 45.37 13.74 28.34
CA SER A 106 44.89 12.37 28.49
C SER A 106 43.48 12.21 27.90
N SER A 107 43.13 11.01 27.44
CA SER A 107 41.82 10.76 26.82
C SER A 107 41.17 9.45 27.26
N THR A 108 39.84 9.39 27.10
CA THR A 108 39.02 8.18 27.27
C THR A 108 38.02 8.11 26.11
N THR A 109 37.46 6.92 25.87
CA THR A 109 36.50 6.70 24.78
C THR A 109 35.19 6.15 25.30
N TYR A 110 34.08 6.70 24.80
CA TYR A 110 32.74 6.17 24.98
C TYR A 110 32.22 5.57 23.69
N THR A 111 31.61 4.38 23.77
CA THR A 111 30.87 3.79 22.66
C THR A 111 29.40 4.13 22.80
N ILE A 112 28.86 4.91 21.86
CA ILE A 112 27.42 5.16 21.76
C ILE A 112 26.83 3.99 20.98
N ARG A 113 25.98 3.21 21.65
CA ARG A 113 25.31 2.05 21.06
C ARG A 113 23.84 2.37 20.86
N SER A 114 23.35 2.05 19.66
CA SER A 114 21.95 2.28 19.28
C SER A 114 21.38 1.06 18.58
N GLU A 115 20.08 0.84 18.72
CA GLU A 115 19.34 -0.07 17.84
C GLU A 115 18.85 0.74 16.62
N PRO A 116 19.32 0.45 15.38
CA PRO A 116 18.88 1.20 14.21
C PRO A 116 17.39 1.06 13.94
N LEU A 117 16.67 2.18 13.87
CA LEU A 117 15.40 2.25 13.16
C LEU A 117 15.72 2.37 11.67
N GLN A 118 15.87 1.23 11.00
CA GLN A 118 16.01 1.20 9.55
C GLN A 118 14.76 1.79 8.90
N LEU A 119 14.95 2.58 7.84
CA LEU A 119 13.85 3.08 7.04
C LEU A 119 13.16 1.90 6.36
N GLN A 120 12.15 1.33 7.01
CA GLN A 120 11.23 0.49 6.28
C GLN A 120 10.50 1.40 5.31
N LEU A 121 10.72 1.17 4.01
CA LEU A 121 9.94 1.85 3.01
C LEU A 121 8.51 1.35 3.16
N ASN A 122 7.57 2.28 3.32
CA ASN A 122 6.15 2.02 3.21
C ASN A 122 5.73 1.72 1.75
N THR A 123 6.62 1.12 0.95
CA THR A 123 6.41 0.85 -0.46
C THR A 123 6.17 -0.63 -0.71
N ILE A 124 5.41 -0.90 -1.77
CA ILE A 124 5.28 -2.23 -2.36
C ILE A 124 6.23 -2.29 -3.56
N THR A 125 7.09 -3.31 -3.59
CA THR A 125 8.12 -3.45 -4.65
C THR A 125 7.78 -4.52 -5.69
N ASP A 126 6.91 -5.47 -5.34
CA ASP A 126 6.31 -6.44 -6.25
C ASP A 126 4.85 -6.63 -5.88
N PHE A 127 3.99 -6.81 -6.88
CA PHE A 127 2.58 -7.09 -6.67
C PHE A 127 2.05 -7.94 -7.82
N SER A 128 1.27 -8.95 -7.49
CA SER A 128 0.60 -9.81 -8.47
C SER A 128 -0.62 -10.45 -7.86
N ILE A 129 -1.53 -10.93 -8.71
CA ILE A 129 -2.64 -11.81 -8.29
C ILE A 129 -2.57 -13.12 -9.06
N ARG A 130 -3.12 -14.19 -8.48
CA ARG A 130 -3.46 -15.40 -9.24
C ARG A 130 -4.94 -15.37 -9.61
N ILE A 131 -5.23 -15.57 -10.88
CA ILE A 131 -6.60 -15.70 -11.40
C ILE A 131 -6.75 -17.03 -12.13
N THR A 132 -7.99 -17.50 -12.27
CA THR A 132 -8.31 -18.68 -13.05
C THR A 132 -9.24 -18.30 -14.20
N GLN A 133 -8.89 -18.72 -15.41
CA GLN A 133 -9.74 -18.59 -16.60
C GLN A 133 -9.80 -19.95 -17.28
N HIS A 134 -11.00 -20.45 -17.56
CA HIS A 134 -11.22 -21.79 -18.13
C HIS A 134 -10.52 -22.91 -17.34
N GLY A 135 -10.48 -22.81 -16.01
CA GLY A 135 -9.79 -23.77 -15.15
C GLY A 135 -8.25 -23.68 -15.18
N ILE A 136 -7.67 -22.70 -15.88
CA ILE A 136 -6.22 -22.49 -15.94
C ILE A 136 -5.84 -21.32 -15.02
N SER A 137 -5.06 -21.63 -13.98
CA SER A 137 -4.50 -20.61 -13.08
C SER A 137 -3.34 -19.86 -13.74
N ARG A 138 -3.34 -18.53 -13.66
CA ARG A 138 -2.30 -17.65 -14.22
C ARG A 138 -1.94 -16.54 -13.24
N LYS A 139 -0.66 -16.17 -13.22
CA LYS A 139 -0.16 -15.00 -12.47
C LYS A 139 -0.36 -13.75 -13.33
N ILE A 140 -1.06 -12.74 -12.80
CA ILE A 140 -1.16 -11.41 -13.39
C ILE A 140 -0.20 -10.50 -12.63
N GLN A 141 0.83 -10.03 -13.32
CA GLN A 141 1.82 -9.13 -12.76
C GLN A 141 1.27 -7.70 -12.72
N GLY A 142 1.45 -7.01 -11.60
CA GLY A 142 1.08 -5.61 -11.42
C GLY A 142 2.16 -4.67 -11.94
N ILE A 143 1.74 -3.59 -12.60
CA ILE A 143 2.59 -2.45 -12.91
C ILE A 143 2.44 -1.45 -11.78
N ILE A 144 3.52 -1.25 -11.01
CA ILE A 144 3.56 -0.34 -9.87
C ILE A 144 4.06 1.03 -10.35
N ASP A 145 3.25 2.06 -10.19
CA ASP A 145 3.66 3.45 -10.33
C ASP A 145 3.71 4.07 -8.94
N ASP A 146 4.93 4.14 -8.39
CA ASP A 146 5.17 4.61 -7.03
C ASP A 146 4.92 6.11 -6.85
N LYS A 147 4.98 6.90 -7.94
CA LYS A 147 4.73 8.36 -7.90
C LYS A 147 3.24 8.65 -7.82
N SER A 148 2.43 7.95 -8.60
CA SER A 148 0.96 8.07 -8.53
C SER A 148 0.34 7.17 -7.45
N SER A 149 1.16 6.32 -6.79
CA SER A 149 0.72 5.30 -5.85
C SER A 149 -0.39 4.40 -6.42
N THR A 150 -0.18 3.93 -7.65
CA THR A 150 -1.13 3.01 -8.31
C THR A 150 -0.48 1.68 -8.64
N ILE A 151 -1.26 0.61 -8.56
CA ILE A 151 -0.88 -0.73 -9.01
C ILE A 151 -1.92 -1.20 -10.01
N THR A 152 -1.54 -1.31 -11.28
CA THR A 152 -2.45 -1.74 -12.35
C THR A 152 -2.15 -3.18 -12.76
N LEU A 153 -3.12 -4.06 -12.61
CA LEU A 153 -3.12 -5.44 -13.10
C LEU A 153 -3.91 -5.48 -14.41
N LYS A 154 -3.27 -5.89 -15.51
CA LYS A 154 -3.95 -6.00 -16.82
C LYS A 154 -4.11 -7.46 -17.20
N VAL A 155 -5.36 -7.90 -17.32
CA VAL A 155 -5.66 -9.25 -17.81
C VAL A 155 -5.54 -9.26 -19.34
N PRO A 156 -4.79 -10.20 -19.94
CA PRO A 156 -4.49 -10.18 -21.37
C PRO A 156 -5.61 -10.80 -22.25
N SER A 157 -6.75 -11.15 -21.68
CA SER A 157 -7.92 -11.64 -22.40
C SER A 157 -9.20 -11.05 -21.80
N ASN A 158 -10.29 -11.19 -22.55
CA ASN A 158 -11.62 -10.83 -22.08
C ASN A 158 -12.37 -12.03 -21.48
N ASP A 159 -11.72 -13.18 -21.28
CA ASP A 159 -12.42 -14.37 -20.80
C ASP A 159 -12.86 -14.20 -19.35
N TRP A 160 -13.98 -14.83 -18.98
CA TRP A 160 -14.45 -14.86 -17.60
C TRP A 160 -13.37 -15.32 -16.62
N ILE A 161 -13.24 -14.55 -15.53
CA ILE A 161 -12.36 -14.84 -14.41
C ILE A 161 -13.18 -15.52 -13.32
N ASP A 162 -12.81 -16.76 -13.02
CA ASP A 162 -13.42 -17.53 -11.95
C ASP A 162 -13.00 -16.98 -10.59
N ASP A 163 -13.97 -16.84 -9.68
CA ASP A 163 -13.79 -16.47 -8.26
C ASP A 163 -12.96 -15.19 -8.04
N VAL A 164 -13.12 -14.20 -8.93
CA VAL A 164 -12.40 -12.91 -8.88
C VAL A 164 -12.68 -12.11 -7.59
N GLU A 165 -13.83 -12.36 -6.95
CA GLU A 165 -14.22 -11.78 -5.67
C GLU A 165 -13.43 -12.33 -4.48
N ASN A 166 -12.67 -13.42 -4.66
CA ASN A 166 -11.82 -14.04 -3.64
C ASN A 166 -10.38 -14.23 -4.13
N ALA A 167 -9.93 -13.47 -5.14
CA ALA A 167 -8.57 -13.62 -5.65
C ALA A 167 -7.53 -13.23 -4.58
N ILE A 168 -6.37 -13.90 -4.62
CA ILE A 168 -5.31 -13.73 -3.64
C ILE A 168 -4.12 -13.01 -4.29
N ALA A 169 -3.69 -11.90 -3.69
CA ALA A 169 -2.48 -11.21 -4.08
C ALA A 169 -1.22 -11.83 -3.46
N THR A 170 -0.12 -11.75 -4.20
CA THR A 170 1.25 -11.89 -3.70
C THR A 170 1.96 -10.57 -3.90
N PHE A 171 2.50 -10.01 -2.83
CA PHE A 171 3.22 -8.74 -2.82
C PHE A 171 4.46 -8.79 -1.92
N THR A 172 5.39 -7.87 -2.15
CA THR A 172 6.64 -7.73 -1.40
C THR A 172 6.72 -6.35 -0.74
N THR A 173 6.87 -6.34 0.58
CA THR A 173 7.12 -5.15 1.41
C THR A 173 7.68 -5.58 2.77
N ASN A 174 8.38 -4.68 3.47
CA ASN A 174 8.87 -4.93 4.83
C ASN A 174 7.87 -4.49 5.90
N SER A 175 6.77 -3.87 5.50
CA SER A 175 5.84 -3.16 6.36
C SER A 175 4.47 -3.84 6.42
N ALA A 176 3.68 -3.51 7.44
CA ALA A 176 2.33 -4.05 7.58
C ALA A 176 1.40 -3.48 6.49
N VAL A 177 0.51 -4.31 5.95
CA VAL A 177 -0.41 -3.92 4.88
C VAL A 177 -1.85 -4.17 5.30
N LYS A 178 -2.73 -3.22 5.04
CA LYS A 178 -4.18 -3.32 5.26
C LYS A 178 -4.99 -2.94 4.02
N THR A 179 -6.20 -3.48 3.94
CA THR A 179 -7.26 -2.98 3.06
C THR A 179 -8.48 -2.72 3.92
N GLY A 180 -8.86 -1.44 4.06
CA GLY A 180 -9.75 -1.02 5.14
C GLY A 180 -9.17 -1.42 6.50
N ASP A 181 -9.95 -2.13 7.31
CA ASP A 181 -9.52 -2.63 8.62
C ASP A 181 -8.87 -4.03 8.59
N VAL A 182 -8.83 -4.68 7.43
CA VAL A 182 -8.39 -6.07 7.28
C VAL A 182 -6.89 -6.14 6.99
N ASN A 183 -6.14 -6.85 7.86
CA ASN A 183 -4.73 -7.17 7.64
C ASN A 183 -4.53 -8.05 6.40
N GLN A 184 -3.63 -7.63 5.52
CA GLN A 184 -3.30 -8.33 4.29
C GLN A 184 -2.02 -9.15 4.49
N ILE A 185 -2.12 -10.46 4.28
CA ILE A 185 -0.98 -11.37 4.30
C ILE A 185 -0.73 -11.82 2.86
N SER A 186 0.48 -11.53 2.36
CA SER A 186 0.91 -11.86 1.01
C SER A 186 0.76 -13.36 0.73
N GLY A 187 0.07 -13.70 -0.35
CA GLY A 187 -0.21 -15.08 -0.77
C GLY A 187 -1.32 -15.78 0.01
N ILE A 188 -2.01 -15.10 0.94
CA ILE A 188 -3.00 -15.72 1.83
C ILE A 188 -4.34 -14.97 1.83
N THR A 189 -4.36 -13.65 2.07
CA THR A 189 -5.63 -12.92 2.25
C THR A 189 -6.37 -12.75 0.92
N PRO A 190 -7.63 -13.24 0.78
CA PRO A 190 -8.43 -13.03 -0.42
C PRO A 190 -9.07 -11.64 -0.42
N ASN A 191 -9.25 -11.06 -1.60
CA ASN A 191 -9.96 -9.79 -1.79
C ASN A 191 -10.81 -9.81 -3.06
N ASP A 192 -11.78 -8.90 -3.11
CA ASP A 192 -12.62 -8.68 -4.27
C ASP A 192 -12.00 -7.66 -5.24
N TYR A 193 -11.45 -8.15 -6.36
CA TYR A 193 -10.79 -7.31 -7.36
C TYR A 193 -11.73 -6.80 -8.46
N ARG A 194 -13.04 -6.98 -8.32
CA ARG A 194 -14.02 -6.40 -9.26
C ARG A 194 -14.11 -4.87 -9.13
N ARG A 195 -13.54 -4.31 -8.06
CA ARG A 195 -13.41 -2.87 -7.81
C ARG A 195 -11.98 -2.53 -7.41
N GLU A 196 -11.69 -1.23 -7.44
CA GLU A 196 -10.43 -0.72 -6.90
C GLU A 196 -10.33 -0.99 -5.39
N LEU A 197 -9.16 -1.42 -4.96
CA LEU A 197 -8.83 -1.69 -3.56
C LEU A 197 -7.74 -0.72 -3.12
N ILE A 198 -7.83 -0.23 -1.89
CA ILE A 198 -6.79 0.59 -1.29
C ILE A 198 -5.93 -0.29 -0.39
N TYR A 199 -4.66 -0.41 -0.74
CA TYR A 199 -3.64 -1.11 0.06
C TYR A 199 -2.84 -0.07 0.84
N THR A 200 -3.09 0.02 2.14
CA THR A 200 -2.39 0.94 3.05
C THR A 200 -1.20 0.21 3.68
N VAL A 201 0.01 0.63 3.32
CA VAL A 201 1.27 0.14 3.88
C VAL A 201 1.67 1.06 5.03
N THR A 202 1.91 0.51 6.21
CA THR A 202 2.31 1.24 7.42
C THR A 202 3.68 0.76 7.88
N ALA A 203 4.67 1.64 7.83
CA ALA A 203 6.02 1.37 8.33
C ALA A 203 6.08 1.48 9.86
N ASP A 204 7.19 1.02 10.45
CA ASP A 204 7.41 1.04 11.91
C ASP A 204 7.41 2.46 12.50
N ASP A 205 7.77 3.48 11.71
CA ASP A 205 7.71 4.89 12.09
C ASP A 205 6.30 5.50 11.95
N ASN A 206 5.28 4.65 11.80
CA ASN A 206 3.88 4.99 11.56
C ASN A 206 3.61 5.75 10.25
N SER A 207 4.62 5.99 9.41
CA SER A 207 4.40 6.59 8.10
C SER A 207 3.58 5.64 7.22
N LYS A 208 2.64 6.21 6.45
CA LYS A 208 1.71 5.45 5.63
C LYS A 208 1.85 5.80 4.16
N LYS A 209 1.65 4.80 3.31
CA LYS A 209 1.44 4.99 1.88
C LYS A 209 0.26 4.13 1.43
N GLU A 210 -0.61 4.73 0.63
CA GLU A 210 -1.79 4.06 0.10
C GLU A 210 -1.62 3.81 -1.39
N TYR A 211 -1.73 2.54 -1.80
CA TYR A 211 -1.75 2.16 -3.21
C TYR A 211 -3.17 1.88 -3.66
N THR A 212 -3.63 2.57 -4.71
CA THR A 212 -4.85 2.18 -5.43
C THR A 212 -4.53 1.01 -6.35
N VAL A 213 -4.98 -0.17 -5.96
CA VAL A 213 -4.85 -1.40 -6.74
C VAL A 213 -6.08 -1.58 -7.59
N ARG A 214 -5.90 -1.72 -8.90
CA ARG A 214 -7.00 -1.95 -9.84
C ARG A 214 -6.70 -3.11 -10.78
N LEU A 215 -7.70 -3.96 -10.94
CA LEU A 215 -7.73 -4.97 -11.99
C LEU A 215 -8.41 -4.37 -13.22
N VAL A 216 -7.79 -4.48 -14.39
CA VAL A 216 -8.39 -4.14 -15.68
C VAL A 216 -8.82 -5.44 -16.34
N SER A 217 -10.13 -5.69 -16.30
CA SER A 217 -10.80 -6.89 -16.80
C SER A 217 -12.24 -6.55 -17.18
N PRO A 218 -12.94 -7.45 -17.90
CA PRO A 218 -14.36 -7.27 -18.16
C PRO A 218 -15.25 -7.29 -16.91
N GLN A 219 -14.79 -7.89 -15.81
CA GLN A 219 -15.51 -7.92 -14.53
C GLN A 219 -15.23 -6.72 -13.63
N SER A 220 -14.44 -5.75 -14.10
CA SER A 220 -14.07 -4.54 -13.35
C SER A 220 -14.40 -3.23 -14.08
N THR A 221 -15.33 -3.27 -15.06
CA THR A 221 -15.79 -2.07 -15.79
C THR A 221 -16.68 -1.15 -14.96
N GLY A 222 -17.17 -1.63 -13.81
CA GLY A 222 -18.16 -0.95 -12.96
C GLY A 222 -19.60 -1.29 -13.32
N LEU A 223 -19.85 -2.02 -14.41
CA LEU A 223 -21.16 -2.59 -14.72
C LEU A 223 -21.29 -4.00 -14.12
N PRO A 224 -22.51 -4.43 -13.73
CA PRO A 224 -22.76 -5.83 -13.45
C PRO A 224 -22.50 -6.70 -14.68
N VAL A 225 -22.08 -7.93 -14.46
CA VAL A 225 -21.74 -8.88 -15.52
C VAL A 225 -22.67 -10.07 -15.45
N ILE A 226 -23.27 -10.41 -16.58
CA ILE A 226 -24.05 -11.64 -16.75
C ILE A 226 -23.26 -12.61 -17.61
N ARG A 227 -23.06 -13.82 -17.12
CA ARG A 227 -22.52 -14.95 -17.88
C ARG A 227 -23.60 -16.00 -18.10
N ILE A 228 -23.69 -16.46 -19.34
CA ILE A 228 -24.51 -17.60 -19.74
C ILE A 228 -23.59 -18.67 -20.33
N ASP A 229 -23.66 -19.89 -19.81
CA ASP A 229 -23.01 -21.04 -20.42
C ASP A 229 -24.08 -22.03 -20.87
N THR A 230 -24.26 -22.21 -22.17
CA THR A 230 -25.16 -23.23 -22.70
C THR A 230 -24.58 -24.61 -22.46
N LYS A 231 -25.45 -25.57 -22.15
CA LYS A 231 -25.06 -26.96 -21.92
C LYS A 231 -24.28 -27.48 -23.12
N ASN A 232 -23.07 -27.99 -22.88
CA ASN A 232 -22.15 -28.48 -23.91
C ASN A 232 -21.80 -27.44 -25.00
N ASN A 233 -21.80 -26.14 -24.68
CA ASN A 233 -21.60 -25.04 -25.64
C ASN A 233 -22.58 -25.08 -26.82
N ALA A 234 -23.81 -25.54 -26.59
CA ALA A 234 -24.85 -25.61 -27.60
C ALA A 234 -25.18 -24.21 -28.18
N GLU A 235 -25.29 -24.14 -29.51
CA GLU A 235 -25.64 -22.92 -30.22
C GLU A 235 -27.11 -22.52 -30.00
N ILE A 236 -27.37 -21.22 -29.85
CA ILE A 236 -28.72 -20.66 -29.78
C ILE A 236 -29.20 -20.30 -31.19
N ARG A 237 -29.90 -21.24 -31.83
CA ARG A 237 -30.19 -21.18 -33.28
C ARG A 237 -31.40 -20.33 -33.67
N ASP A 238 -32.41 -20.28 -32.81
CA ASP A 238 -33.69 -19.71 -33.16
C ASP A 238 -34.40 -19.04 -31.97
N LYS A 239 -35.64 -18.59 -32.23
CA LYS A 239 -36.47 -17.83 -31.30
C LYS A 239 -37.59 -18.64 -30.68
N GLU A 240 -37.65 -19.95 -30.91
CA GLU A 240 -38.72 -20.81 -30.42
C GLU A 240 -38.20 -21.83 -29.41
N ASN A 241 -37.07 -22.45 -29.73
CA ASN A 241 -36.49 -23.54 -28.96
C ASN A 241 -35.53 -23.00 -27.90
N TYR A 242 -35.82 -23.35 -26.64
CA TYR A 242 -34.94 -23.06 -25.52
C TYR A 242 -33.79 -24.06 -25.46
N VAL A 243 -32.58 -23.54 -25.32
CA VAL A 243 -31.37 -24.30 -24.99
C VAL A 243 -31.16 -24.22 -23.48
N THR A 244 -30.88 -25.33 -22.83
CA THR A 244 -30.51 -25.35 -21.40
C THR A 244 -29.17 -24.65 -21.19
N ALA A 245 -29.10 -23.79 -20.19
CA ALA A 245 -27.91 -23.02 -19.85
C ALA A 245 -27.80 -22.77 -18.35
N THR A 246 -26.62 -22.35 -17.93
CA THR A 246 -26.33 -21.87 -16.59
C THR A 246 -26.20 -20.35 -16.63
N PHE A 247 -26.85 -19.67 -15.69
CA PHE A 247 -26.82 -18.22 -15.51
C PHE A 247 -25.99 -17.85 -14.28
N THR A 248 -25.11 -16.88 -14.45
CA THR A 248 -24.37 -16.24 -13.37
C THR A 248 -24.49 -14.72 -13.48
N LEU A 249 -24.77 -14.04 -12.36
CA LEU A 249 -24.73 -12.59 -12.22
C LEU A 249 -23.64 -12.23 -11.21
N SER A 250 -22.73 -11.34 -11.60
CA SER A 250 -21.73 -10.73 -10.74
C SER A 250 -21.94 -9.21 -10.73
N ASP A 251 -22.28 -8.64 -9.58
CA ASP A 251 -22.53 -7.21 -9.38
C ASP A 251 -21.57 -6.65 -8.33
N ALA A 252 -20.44 -6.14 -8.81
CA ALA A 252 -19.40 -5.56 -7.97
C ALA A 252 -19.90 -4.35 -7.13
N ALA A 253 -20.88 -3.60 -7.65
CA ALA A 253 -21.43 -2.44 -6.96
C ALA A 253 -22.41 -2.84 -5.86
N SER A 254 -23.03 -4.01 -5.97
CA SER A 254 -23.94 -4.57 -4.98
C SER A 254 -23.81 -6.09 -4.90
N PRO A 255 -22.77 -6.63 -4.23
CA PRO A 255 -22.51 -8.07 -4.18
C PRO A 255 -23.66 -8.94 -3.64
N LYS A 256 -24.59 -8.35 -2.89
CA LYS A 256 -25.84 -9.00 -2.48
C LYS A 256 -26.72 -9.46 -3.66
N ASN A 257 -26.51 -8.90 -4.84
CA ASN A 257 -27.21 -9.27 -6.08
C ASN A 257 -26.54 -10.45 -6.78
N ASP A 258 -25.37 -10.92 -6.33
CA ASP A 258 -24.66 -12.02 -6.97
C ASP A 258 -25.54 -13.28 -6.99
N LEU A 259 -25.66 -13.88 -8.18
CA LEU A 259 -26.36 -15.14 -8.39
C LEU A 259 -25.40 -16.09 -9.07
N LYS A 260 -25.06 -17.19 -8.40
CA LYS A 260 -24.18 -18.22 -8.96
C LYS A 260 -24.98 -19.39 -9.48
N GLU A 261 -24.62 -19.85 -10.68
CA GLU A 261 -24.97 -21.14 -11.26
C GLU A 261 -26.48 -21.48 -11.24
N LYS A 262 -27.33 -20.53 -11.67
CA LYS A 262 -28.77 -20.77 -11.80
C LYS A 262 -29.09 -21.45 -13.13
N GLU A 263 -29.72 -22.61 -13.10
CA GLU A 263 -30.22 -23.25 -14.32
C GLU A 263 -31.32 -22.39 -14.98
N THR A 264 -31.21 -22.23 -16.30
CA THR A 264 -32.15 -21.44 -17.10
C THR A 264 -32.24 -22.01 -18.52
N GLY A 265 -33.34 -21.72 -19.21
CA GLY A 265 -33.41 -21.83 -20.66
C GLY A 265 -33.04 -20.50 -21.32
N ILE A 266 -32.30 -20.54 -22.42
CA ILE A 266 -32.04 -19.38 -23.28
C ILE A 266 -32.49 -19.63 -24.72
N ARG A 267 -33.07 -18.62 -25.37
CA ARG A 267 -33.37 -18.60 -26.80
C ARG A 267 -33.22 -17.22 -27.40
N GLY A 268 -33.15 -17.14 -28.72
CA GLY A 268 -33.22 -15.89 -29.45
C GLY A 268 -34.55 -15.14 -29.22
N ARG A 269 -34.54 -13.83 -29.44
CA ARG A 269 -35.76 -13.02 -29.48
C ARG A 269 -35.68 -11.89 -30.50
N GLY A 270 -36.77 -11.14 -30.59
CA GLY A 270 -36.88 -9.99 -31.49
C GLY A 270 -37.28 -10.39 -32.90
N ASN A 271 -37.74 -9.41 -33.68
CA ASN A 271 -38.12 -9.64 -35.06
C ASN A 271 -36.91 -9.36 -35.97
N SER A 272 -36.82 -8.14 -36.51
CA SER A 272 -35.68 -7.67 -37.31
C SER A 272 -34.35 -7.73 -36.54
N THR A 273 -34.39 -7.47 -35.22
CA THR A 273 -33.17 -7.40 -34.40
C THR A 273 -32.42 -8.72 -34.28
N TRP A 274 -33.08 -9.86 -34.54
CA TRP A 274 -32.43 -11.17 -34.56
C TRP A 274 -31.43 -11.31 -35.72
N GLY A 275 -31.55 -10.49 -36.78
CA GLY A 275 -30.64 -10.53 -37.93
C GLY A 275 -29.26 -9.91 -37.66
N TYR A 276 -29.10 -9.08 -36.63
CA TYR A 276 -27.85 -8.32 -36.40
C TYR A 276 -26.74 -9.14 -35.74
N PRO A 277 -25.47 -8.70 -35.81
CA PRO A 277 -24.34 -9.38 -35.16
C PRO A 277 -24.52 -9.60 -33.65
N LYS A 278 -24.94 -8.57 -32.91
CA LYS A 278 -25.24 -8.70 -31.47
C LYS A 278 -26.70 -9.12 -31.27
N LYS A 279 -26.91 -10.39 -30.95
CA LYS A 279 -28.25 -10.98 -30.81
C LYS A 279 -28.88 -10.64 -29.46
N PRO A 280 -30.20 -10.33 -29.41
CA PRO A 280 -30.94 -10.26 -28.16
C PRO A 280 -31.48 -11.63 -27.76
N TYR A 281 -31.57 -11.89 -26.45
CA TYR A 281 -32.00 -13.17 -25.90
C TYR A 281 -33.15 -13.04 -24.91
N ARG A 282 -33.88 -14.14 -24.71
CA ARG A 282 -34.84 -14.31 -23.63
C ARG A 282 -34.40 -15.48 -22.75
N LEU A 283 -34.35 -15.24 -21.46
CA LEU A 283 -34.11 -16.25 -20.42
C LEU A 283 -35.44 -16.76 -19.87
N LYS A 284 -35.51 -18.04 -19.51
CA LYS A 284 -36.65 -18.66 -18.85
C LYS A 284 -36.19 -19.62 -17.77
N PHE A 285 -36.40 -19.24 -16.51
CA PHE A 285 -36.14 -20.05 -15.33
C PHE A 285 -37.38 -20.90 -14.98
N ASP A 286 -37.14 -22.10 -14.44
CA ASP A 286 -38.23 -22.99 -14.02
C ASP A 286 -38.98 -22.43 -12.80
N LYS A 287 -38.25 -21.78 -11.89
CA LYS A 287 -38.78 -21.07 -10.73
C LYS A 287 -38.56 -19.56 -10.91
N LYS A 288 -39.36 -18.75 -10.21
CA LYS A 288 -39.17 -17.30 -10.25
C LYS A 288 -37.82 -16.96 -9.59
N VAL A 289 -37.10 -16.01 -10.18
CA VAL A 289 -35.82 -15.51 -9.68
C VAL A 289 -35.89 -14.00 -9.64
N SER A 290 -35.43 -13.39 -8.55
CA SER A 290 -35.17 -11.95 -8.45
C SER A 290 -33.77 -11.67 -9.01
N ILE A 291 -33.68 -10.83 -10.04
CA ILE A 291 -32.40 -10.36 -10.59
C ILE A 291 -32.28 -8.87 -10.22
N PHE A 292 -31.11 -8.43 -9.74
CA PHE A 292 -30.85 -7.07 -9.24
C PHE A 292 -31.74 -6.63 -8.06
N GLY A 293 -32.29 -7.57 -7.29
CA GLY A 293 -33.24 -7.27 -6.22
C GLY A 293 -34.61 -6.79 -6.71
N LEU A 294 -34.90 -6.91 -8.01
CA LEU A 294 -36.19 -6.59 -8.61
C LEU A 294 -37.23 -7.67 -8.30
N GLY A 295 -38.51 -7.40 -8.61
CA GLY A 295 -39.59 -8.37 -8.46
C GLY A 295 -39.28 -9.70 -9.15
N GLU A 296 -39.62 -10.82 -8.51
CA GLU A 296 -39.27 -12.14 -9.02
C GLU A 296 -40.04 -12.48 -10.32
N ALA A 297 -39.31 -12.96 -11.32
CA ALA A 297 -39.90 -13.39 -12.59
C ALA A 297 -39.27 -14.69 -13.08
N LYS A 298 -40.05 -15.46 -13.86
CA LYS A 298 -39.51 -16.62 -14.59
C LYS A 298 -38.87 -16.23 -15.92
N SER A 299 -39.23 -15.08 -16.49
CA SER A 299 -38.74 -14.63 -17.80
C SER A 299 -38.01 -13.32 -17.68
N TRP A 300 -36.80 -13.29 -18.21
CA TRP A 300 -35.95 -12.10 -18.27
C TRP A 300 -35.48 -11.90 -19.70
N VAL A 301 -35.08 -10.67 -20.02
CA VAL A 301 -34.72 -10.27 -21.38
C VAL A 301 -33.34 -9.64 -21.37
N LEU A 302 -32.48 -10.11 -22.26
CA LEU A 302 -31.21 -9.50 -22.58
C LEU A 302 -31.38 -8.75 -23.90
N LEU A 303 -31.45 -7.43 -23.83
CA LEU A 303 -31.57 -6.55 -24.99
C LEU A 303 -30.19 -6.15 -25.49
N ALA A 304 -29.93 -6.38 -26.78
CA ALA A 304 -28.67 -5.99 -27.40
C ALA A 304 -28.55 -4.48 -27.65
N ASN A 305 -29.69 -3.77 -27.79
CA ASN A 305 -29.78 -2.36 -28.21
C ASN A 305 -28.94 -2.02 -29.45
N TYR A 306 -28.71 -2.99 -30.35
CA TYR A 306 -27.74 -2.86 -31.45
C TYR A 306 -28.00 -1.69 -32.41
N LEU A 307 -29.28 -1.37 -32.65
CA LEU A 307 -29.68 -0.28 -33.55
C LEU A 307 -29.59 1.11 -32.91
N ASP A 308 -29.50 1.19 -31.59
CA ASP A 308 -29.38 2.45 -30.86
C ASP A 308 -27.89 2.77 -30.66
N PRO A 309 -27.34 3.78 -31.36
CA PRO A 309 -25.92 4.13 -31.25
C PRO A 309 -25.56 4.67 -29.86
N THR A 310 -26.55 5.07 -29.05
CA THR A 310 -26.35 5.55 -27.68
C THR A 310 -26.44 4.42 -26.65
N PHE A 311 -27.02 3.28 -27.03
CA PHE A 311 -27.38 2.15 -26.17
C PHE A 311 -28.35 2.43 -25.00
N ILE A 312 -28.75 3.69 -24.76
CA ILE A 312 -29.49 4.12 -23.56
C ILE A 312 -30.93 4.56 -23.83
N MET A 313 -31.40 4.65 -25.08
CA MET A 313 -32.73 5.22 -25.37
C MET A 313 -33.86 4.48 -24.65
N ASN A 314 -33.82 3.14 -24.63
CA ASN A 314 -34.78 2.33 -23.87
C ASN A 314 -34.70 2.63 -22.37
N THR A 315 -33.49 2.71 -21.82
CA THR A 315 -33.26 3.00 -20.39
C THR A 315 -33.80 4.37 -20.02
N VAL A 316 -33.55 5.40 -20.84
CA VAL A 316 -34.06 6.76 -20.63
C VAL A 316 -35.59 6.80 -20.68
N ALA A 317 -36.21 6.11 -21.64
CA ALA A 317 -37.67 6.06 -21.75
C ALA A 317 -38.31 5.37 -20.53
N PHE A 318 -37.74 4.27 -20.07
CA PHE A 318 -38.22 3.59 -18.86
C PHE A 318 -38.00 4.43 -17.60
N GLU A 319 -36.84 5.06 -17.45
CA GLU A 319 -36.58 5.97 -16.33
C GLU A 319 -37.55 7.15 -16.30
N LEU A 320 -37.86 7.75 -17.46
CA LEU A 320 -38.88 8.80 -17.55
C LEU A 320 -40.25 8.27 -17.12
N GLY A 321 -40.65 7.08 -17.58
CA GLY A 321 -41.91 6.45 -17.20
C GLY A 321 -42.02 6.24 -15.68
N HIS A 322 -40.93 5.82 -15.02
CA HIS A 322 -40.89 5.73 -13.56
C HIS A 322 -41.05 7.09 -12.89
N ARG A 323 -40.33 8.12 -13.37
CA ARG A 323 -40.39 9.47 -12.79
C ARG A 323 -41.75 10.14 -12.91
N VAL A 324 -42.50 9.85 -13.97
CA VAL A 324 -43.87 10.37 -14.15
C VAL A 324 -44.94 9.44 -13.59
N GLY A 325 -44.55 8.33 -12.94
CA GLY A 325 -45.47 7.42 -12.25
C GLY A 325 -46.31 6.53 -13.18
N LEU A 326 -45.82 6.22 -14.37
CA LEU A 326 -46.53 5.31 -15.29
C LEU A 326 -46.50 3.87 -14.73
N PRO A 327 -47.67 3.23 -14.52
CA PRO A 327 -47.73 1.87 -14.01
C PRO A 327 -47.18 0.89 -15.04
N TYR A 328 -46.62 -0.22 -14.55
CA TYR A 328 -46.06 -1.31 -15.37
C TYR A 328 -44.87 -0.89 -16.26
N THR A 329 -44.17 0.18 -15.91
CA THR A 329 -42.92 0.57 -16.57
C THR A 329 -41.83 -0.45 -16.25
N ASN A 330 -41.12 -0.95 -17.27
CA ASN A 330 -40.08 -1.97 -17.08
C ASN A 330 -38.85 -1.40 -16.38
N HIS A 331 -38.04 -2.28 -15.78
CA HIS A 331 -36.70 -1.95 -15.32
C HIS A 331 -35.68 -2.23 -16.42
N ALA A 332 -34.63 -1.40 -16.49
CA ALA A 332 -33.50 -1.60 -17.39
C ALA A 332 -32.19 -1.42 -16.63
N HIS A 333 -31.36 -2.46 -16.65
CA HIS A 333 -30.01 -2.45 -16.09
C HIS A 333 -29.01 -2.76 -17.20
N HIS A 334 -27.99 -1.92 -17.32
CA HIS A 334 -26.87 -2.16 -18.23
C HIS A 334 -25.95 -3.22 -17.63
N VAL A 335 -25.50 -4.14 -18.48
CA VAL A 335 -24.62 -5.25 -18.07
C VAL A 335 -23.56 -5.51 -19.12
N GLU A 336 -22.41 -6.00 -18.68
CA GLU A 336 -21.51 -6.77 -19.53
C GLU A 336 -22.08 -8.19 -19.71
N PHE A 337 -21.91 -8.78 -20.89
CA PHE A 337 -22.53 -10.07 -21.21
C PHE A 337 -21.52 -11.06 -21.80
N PHE A 338 -21.47 -12.24 -21.19
CA PHE A 338 -20.68 -13.40 -21.59
C PHE A 338 -21.58 -14.54 -22.06
N LEU A 339 -21.19 -15.20 -23.15
CA LEU A 339 -21.87 -16.38 -23.67
C LEU A 339 -20.82 -17.46 -24.00
N ASN A 340 -20.81 -18.55 -23.22
CA ASN A 340 -19.92 -19.71 -23.36
C ASN A 340 -18.42 -19.39 -23.17
N GLY A 341 -18.08 -18.56 -22.18
CA GLY A 341 -16.73 -18.07 -21.95
C GLY A 341 -16.69 -16.57 -21.92
#